data_AF-A0A9J6G315-F1
#
_entry.id   AF-A0A9J6G315-F1
#
_cell.length_a   1.000
_cell.length_b   1.000
_cell.length_c   1.000
_cell.angle_alpha   90.00
_cell.angle_beta   90.00
_cell.angle_gamma   90.00
#
_symmetry.space_group_name_H-M   'P 1'
#
loop_
_entity.id
_entity.type
_entity.pdbx_description
1 polymer ?
#
loop_
_entity_poly.entity_id
_entity_poly.type
_entity_poly.pdbx_seq_one_letter_code
_entity_poly.pdbx_strand_id
1 'polypeptide(L)'
;MLVKALCRLPISPLRVLEPSKLEYLRLNVSRRLCARALVSAPSAGVPVLAGRVLEPRVVTSHVWESRRYAGHSHWQNIRHIKAAKDAHKMSMTDKHMRLIEVAVKAGGGSTDPKLNRALAHAIESAKKTQVVSNANIEVAIKRGAGMDKPKNLKKANYEIIMEHGVLLVLDVETGNISKFGADLKAICKKHTCRIATRGGVKEQFQQKGFVRVSGREDGGALDPDAALEVGIEHGAEDVTEIDGESKMCEFICDPNDYFALSKALSTNGYVIAECGLKFVPHVTVTVPEEHIETVGKLCDDLEEHSDVVAIHTNLA
;
A
#
# COMPACT_ATOMS: atom_id res chain seq x y z
N MET A 1 -47.51 -50.51 -12.40
CA MET A 1 -46.85 -49.87 -13.57
C MET A 1 -45.85 -48.88 -12.99
N LEU A 2 -44.54 -48.97 -13.23
CA LEU A 2 -43.80 -48.73 -14.49
C LEU A 2 -44.01 -47.33 -15.08
N VAL A 3 -42.98 -46.55 -15.48
CA VAL A 3 -41.51 -46.67 -15.24
C VAL A 3 -40.78 -45.36 -15.66
N LYS A 4 -39.48 -45.23 -15.29
CA LYS A 4 -38.48 -44.21 -15.76
C LYS A 4 -38.72 -42.76 -15.25
N ALA A 5 -37.68 -41.91 -15.13
CA ALA A 5 -36.24 -42.08 -15.36
C ALA A 5 -35.40 -41.46 -14.22
N LEU A 6 -34.15 -41.94 -14.05
CA LEU A 6 -33.15 -41.40 -13.11
C LEU A 6 -32.01 -40.75 -13.89
N CYS A 7 -31.61 -39.53 -13.52
CA CYS A 7 -30.30 -38.99 -13.88
C CYS A 7 -29.29 -39.28 -12.75
N ARG A 8 -28.19 -39.95 -13.09
CA ARG A 8 -26.99 -40.09 -12.25
C ARG A 8 -25.82 -39.44 -12.96
N LEU A 9 -25.06 -38.60 -12.28
CA LEU A 9 -23.69 -38.24 -12.66
C LEU A 9 -22.78 -38.45 -11.43
N PRO A 10 -21.73 -39.28 -11.51
CA PRO A 10 -20.85 -39.56 -10.38
C PRO A 10 -19.69 -38.55 -10.28
N ILE A 11 -19.30 -38.26 -9.04
CA ILE A 11 -18.07 -37.51 -8.72
C ILE A 11 -16.85 -38.37 -9.10
N SER A 12 -15.85 -37.77 -9.74
CA SER A 12 -14.57 -38.42 -10.06
C SER A 12 -13.41 -37.76 -9.28
N PRO A 13 -12.47 -38.53 -8.69
CA PRO A 13 -11.45 -37.99 -7.80
C PRO A 13 -10.20 -37.45 -8.53
N LEU A 14 -9.42 -36.67 -7.78
CA LEU A 14 -8.11 -36.11 -8.16
C LEU A 14 -7.14 -37.17 -8.70
N ARG A 15 -6.33 -36.80 -9.70
CA ARG A 15 -5.18 -37.58 -10.16
C ARG A 15 -3.93 -36.70 -10.18
N VAL A 16 -2.84 -37.21 -9.60
CA VAL A 16 -1.54 -36.54 -9.50
C VAL A 16 -0.86 -36.50 -10.88
N LEU A 17 -0.13 -35.42 -11.16
CA LEU A 17 0.76 -35.29 -12.31
C LEU A 17 2.23 -35.28 -11.83
N GLU A 18 3.01 -36.26 -12.28
CA GLU A 18 4.48 -36.20 -12.21
C GLU A 18 5.06 -35.79 -13.59
N PRO A 19 6.20 -35.08 -13.62
CA PRO A 19 6.80 -34.61 -14.86
C PRO A 19 7.61 -35.71 -15.57
N SER A 20 7.33 -35.94 -16.86
CA SER A 20 8.10 -36.85 -17.71
C SER A 20 8.93 -36.12 -18.77
N LYS A 21 10.02 -36.77 -19.18
CA LYS A 21 11.13 -36.24 -19.99
C LYS A 21 10.71 -35.73 -21.37
N LEU A 22 11.36 -34.66 -21.83
CA LEU A 22 11.69 -34.46 -23.24
C LEU A 22 12.93 -33.55 -23.39
N GLU A 23 13.96 -34.05 -24.05
CA GLU A 23 15.09 -33.26 -24.57
C GLU A 23 14.74 -32.70 -25.96
N TYR A 24 15.41 -31.62 -26.42
CA TYR A 24 16.09 -31.58 -27.74
C TYR A 24 16.72 -30.20 -28.08
N LEU A 25 18.01 -30.23 -28.51
CA LEU A 25 18.72 -29.31 -29.45
C LEU A 25 18.82 -27.79 -29.14
N ARG A 26 19.82 -27.03 -29.65
CA ARG A 26 21.28 -27.26 -29.77
C ARG A 26 22.03 -25.93 -30.00
N LEU A 27 23.36 -25.96 -29.94
CA LEU A 27 24.26 -24.80 -30.04
C LEU A 27 24.37 -24.16 -31.45
N ASN A 28 24.69 -22.87 -31.44
CA ASN A 28 25.68 -22.16 -32.29
C ASN A 28 26.40 -21.13 -31.36
N VAL A 29 27.60 -20.57 -31.59
CA VAL A 29 28.34 -20.23 -32.83
C VAL A 29 29.85 -20.58 -32.72
N SER A 30 30.50 -20.70 -33.88
CA SER A 30 31.87 -21.11 -34.21
C SER A 30 33.08 -20.44 -33.50
N ARG A 31 34.20 -21.18 -33.49
CA ARG A 31 35.58 -20.67 -33.28
C ARG A 31 36.11 -19.88 -34.50
N ARG A 32 37.15 -19.06 -34.29
CA ARG A 32 38.18 -18.70 -35.29
C ARG A 32 39.59 -18.90 -34.70
N LEU A 33 40.62 -18.93 -35.55
CA LEU A 33 42.00 -19.36 -35.26
C LEU A 33 43.04 -18.50 -36.02
N CYS A 34 44.33 -18.73 -35.73
CA CYS A 34 45.53 -18.24 -36.44
C CYS A 34 45.93 -16.74 -36.25
N ALA A 35 47.20 -16.31 -36.41
CA ALA A 35 48.52 -16.99 -36.29
C ALA A 35 49.69 -15.96 -36.41
N ARG A 36 50.86 -16.24 -35.78
CA ARG A 36 52.26 -15.79 -36.09
C ARG A 36 53.19 -16.43 -35.01
N ALA A 37 54.28 -17.16 -35.28
CA ALA A 37 55.53 -16.93 -36.07
C ALA A 37 56.59 -16.11 -35.28
N LEU A 38 57.92 -16.38 -35.29
CA LEU A 38 58.80 -17.52 -35.68
C LEU A 38 60.27 -17.19 -35.20
N VAL A 39 61.30 -18.02 -35.51
CA VAL A 39 62.78 -17.75 -35.35
C VAL A 39 63.32 -17.82 -33.89
N SER A 40 64.51 -18.35 -33.50
CA SER A 40 65.64 -19.11 -34.13
C SER A 40 66.34 -20.07 -33.13
N ALA A 41 67.18 -21.00 -33.63
CA ALA A 41 68.10 -21.90 -32.90
C ALA A 41 69.52 -21.26 -32.72
N PRO A 42 70.63 -21.92 -32.26
CA PRO A 42 70.91 -23.33 -31.89
C PRO A 42 71.48 -23.46 -30.44
N SER A 43 72.39 -24.34 -29.96
CA SER A 43 73.27 -25.43 -30.49
C SER A 43 73.83 -26.35 -29.36
N ALA A 44 74.32 -27.55 -29.72
CA ALA A 44 75.16 -28.50 -28.94
C ALA A 44 74.54 -29.22 -27.71
N GLY A 45 74.86 -30.48 -27.39
CA GLY A 45 75.55 -31.50 -28.20
C GLY A 45 76.05 -32.74 -27.41
N VAL A 46 75.80 -33.95 -27.95
CA VAL A 46 76.46 -35.26 -27.59
C VAL A 46 76.10 -35.87 -26.21
N PRO A 47 76.09 -37.22 -25.98
CA PRO A 47 76.04 -38.37 -26.90
C PRO A 47 74.71 -39.18 -26.81
N VAL A 48 74.57 -40.19 -27.68
CA VAL A 48 73.52 -41.23 -27.57
C VAL A 48 73.96 -42.34 -26.59
N LEU A 49 73.06 -42.76 -25.70
CA LEU A 49 73.15 -44.03 -24.97
C LEU A 49 71.90 -44.88 -25.23
N ALA A 50 72.08 -46.20 -25.20
CA ALA A 50 71.12 -47.14 -25.79
C ALA A 50 69.98 -47.56 -24.84
N GLY A 51 68.81 -47.80 -25.45
CA GLY A 51 67.94 -48.91 -25.05
C GLY A 51 67.06 -48.74 -23.82
N ARG A 52 65.92 -48.04 -24.00
CA ARG A 52 64.60 -48.51 -23.55
C ARG A 52 63.49 -47.71 -24.26
N VAL A 53 62.57 -48.42 -24.92
CA VAL A 53 61.31 -47.81 -25.35
C VAL A 53 60.45 -47.65 -24.09
N LEU A 54 60.36 -46.42 -23.61
CA LEU A 54 59.37 -46.03 -22.61
C LEU A 54 58.13 -45.56 -23.37
N GLU A 55 57.02 -46.26 -23.20
CA GLU A 55 55.76 -45.87 -23.83
C GLU A 55 55.30 -44.48 -23.35
N PRO A 56 54.61 -43.69 -24.20
CA PRO A 56 54.15 -42.36 -23.84
C PRO A 56 53.06 -42.45 -22.76
N ARG A 57 53.49 -42.41 -21.49
CA ARG A 57 52.60 -42.40 -20.33
C ARG A 57 51.66 -41.21 -20.44
N VAL A 58 50.39 -41.47 -20.77
CA VAL A 58 49.37 -40.44 -20.96
C VAL A 58 49.22 -39.65 -19.66
N VAL A 59 49.78 -38.44 -19.63
CA VAL A 59 49.58 -37.49 -18.53
C VAL A 59 48.18 -36.92 -18.73
N THR A 60 47.18 -37.60 -18.18
CA THR A 60 45.84 -37.04 -17.99
C THR A 60 45.99 -35.84 -17.06
N SER A 61 46.05 -34.65 -17.65
CA SER A 61 46.05 -33.40 -16.90
C SER A 61 44.71 -33.31 -16.16
N HIS A 62 44.71 -33.67 -14.87
CA HIS A 62 43.63 -33.30 -13.97
C HIS A 62 43.61 -31.78 -13.89
N VAL A 63 42.82 -31.17 -14.77
CA VAL A 63 42.40 -29.78 -14.66
C VAL A 63 41.62 -29.71 -13.35
N TRP A 64 42.32 -29.32 -12.27
CA TRP A 64 41.69 -28.85 -11.05
C TRP A 64 40.97 -27.57 -11.41
N GLU A 65 39.73 -27.71 -11.87
CA GLU A 65 38.84 -26.57 -12.10
C GLU A 65 38.61 -25.92 -10.74
N SER A 66 39.40 -24.87 -10.47
CA SER A 66 39.36 -24.12 -9.24
C SER A 66 37.99 -23.45 -9.13
N ARG A 67 37.05 -24.15 -8.48
CA ARG A 67 35.66 -23.73 -8.35
C ARG A 67 35.63 -22.47 -7.49
N ARG A 68 35.77 -21.32 -8.15
CA ARG A 68 35.84 -20.00 -7.52
C ARG A 68 34.50 -19.70 -6.84
N TYR A 69 34.38 -20.14 -5.59
CA TYR A 69 33.36 -19.64 -4.68
C TYR A 69 33.52 -18.12 -4.63
N ALA A 70 32.46 -17.41 -4.99
CA ALA A 70 32.49 -15.95 -5.03
C ALA A 70 32.87 -15.40 -3.64
N GLY A 71 33.79 -14.43 -3.62
CA GLY A 71 34.25 -13.77 -2.40
C GLY A 71 33.17 -12.88 -1.80
N HIS A 72 32.16 -13.50 -1.18
CA HIS A 72 31.18 -12.85 -0.33
C HIS A 72 31.46 -13.33 1.09
N SER A 73 31.61 -12.40 2.03
CA SER A 73 32.03 -12.80 3.37
C SER A 73 30.95 -13.70 4.00
N HIS A 74 31.39 -14.67 4.81
CA HIS A 74 30.47 -15.57 5.51
C HIS A 74 29.41 -14.78 6.31
N TRP A 75 29.83 -13.63 6.86
CA TRP A 75 28.97 -12.64 7.52
C TRP A 75 27.94 -12.00 6.58
N GLN A 76 28.30 -11.58 5.36
CA GLN A 76 27.35 -11.06 4.38
C GLN A 76 26.27 -12.10 4.04
N ASN A 77 26.68 -13.34 3.73
CA ASN A 77 25.72 -14.40 3.40
C ASN A 77 24.80 -14.74 4.58
N ILE A 78 25.33 -14.85 5.80
CA ILE A 78 24.52 -15.00 7.03
C ILE A 78 23.55 -13.82 7.18
N ARG A 79 24.00 -12.57 6.98
CA ARG A 79 23.16 -11.38 7.10
C ARG A 79 22.00 -11.38 6.10
N HIS A 80 22.24 -11.72 4.84
CA HIS A 80 21.18 -11.78 3.81
C HIS A 80 20.19 -12.93 4.09
N ILE A 81 20.66 -14.12 4.48
CA ILE A 81 19.80 -15.25 4.86
C ILE A 81 18.97 -14.92 6.11
N LYS A 82 19.58 -14.24 7.11
CA LYS A 82 18.87 -13.80 8.32
C LYS A 82 17.82 -12.74 7.98
N ALA A 83 18.17 -11.71 7.22
CA ALA A 83 17.25 -10.63 6.83
C ALA A 83 16.01 -11.17 6.10
N ALA A 84 16.18 -12.11 5.16
CA ALA A 84 15.05 -12.76 4.47
C ALA A 84 14.15 -13.55 5.43
N LYS A 85 14.75 -14.30 6.38
CA LYS A 85 13.99 -15.06 7.39
C LYS A 85 13.25 -14.16 8.39
N ASP A 86 13.87 -13.08 8.82
CA ASP A 86 13.26 -12.16 9.78
C ASP A 86 12.18 -11.29 9.12
N ALA A 87 12.35 -10.86 7.86
CA ALA A 87 11.28 -10.23 7.06
C ALA A 87 10.08 -11.18 6.84
N HIS A 88 10.32 -12.47 6.56
CA HIS A 88 9.25 -13.47 6.47
C HIS A 88 8.50 -13.63 7.81
N LYS A 89 9.21 -13.67 8.94
CA LYS A 89 8.58 -13.69 10.27
C LYS A 89 7.72 -12.45 10.52
N MET A 90 8.22 -11.26 10.19
CA MET A 90 7.44 -10.01 10.31
C MET A 90 6.14 -10.10 9.52
N SER A 91 6.21 -10.44 8.22
CA SER A 91 5.03 -10.61 7.37
C SER A 91 4.02 -11.63 7.92
N MET A 92 4.47 -12.72 8.55
CA MET A 92 3.59 -13.69 9.21
C MET A 92 2.95 -13.11 10.48
N THR A 93 3.72 -12.39 11.31
CA THR A 93 3.22 -11.68 12.48
C THR A 93 2.15 -10.65 12.10
N ASP A 94 2.40 -9.82 11.09
CA ASP A 94 1.49 -8.76 10.64
C ASP A 94 0.16 -9.34 10.15
N LYS A 95 0.20 -10.47 9.41
CA LYS A 95 -1.00 -11.19 8.98
C LYS A 95 -1.83 -11.69 10.17
N HIS A 96 -1.20 -12.27 11.19
CA HIS A 96 -1.91 -12.74 12.38
C HIS A 96 -2.45 -11.60 13.26
N MET A 97 -1.73 -10.48 13.37
CA MET A 97 -2.23 -9.29 14.07
C MET A 97 -3.46 -8.69 13.37
N ARG A 98 -3.40 -8.51 12.03
CA ARG A 98 -4.55 -8.06 11.22
C ARG A 98 -5.76 -9.00 11.37
N LEU A 99 -5.56 -10.32 11.38
CA LEU A 99 -6.63 -11.31 11.59
C LEU A 99 -7.27 -11.19 12.99
N ILE A 100 -6.48 -10.96 14.03
CA ILE A 100 -6.98 -10.70 15.40
C ILE A 100 -7.80 -9.40 15.42
N GLU A 101 -7.31 -8.32 14.82
CA GLU A 101 -7.99 -7.02 14.76
C GLU A 101 -9.33 -7.07 14.03
N VAL A 102 -9.38 -7.74 12.88
CA VAL A 102 -10.63 -7.98 12.13
C VAL A 102 -11.61 -8.81 12.96
N ALA A 103 -11.12 -9.83 13.69
CA ALA A 103 -11.97 -10.62 14.58
C ALA A 103 -12.54 -9.81 15.75
N VAL A 104 -11.76 -8.91 16.37
CA VAL A 104 -12.28 -7.99 17.42
C VAL A 104 -13.32 -7.02 16.85
N LYS A 105 -13.05 -6.40 15.69
CA LYS A 105 -13.99 -5.50 15.01
C LYS A 105 -15.31 -6.19 14.66
N ALA A 106 -15.24 -7.38 14.08
CA ALA A 106 -16.43 -8.20 13.77
C ALA A 106 -17.21 -8.64 15.02
N GLY A 107 -16.54 -8.73 16.18
CA GLY A 107 -17.18 -8.98 17.49
C GLY A 107 -17.59 -7.71 18.25
N GLY A 108 -17.86 -6.61 17.54
CA GLY A 108 -18.35 -5.36 18.15
C GLY A 108 -17.36 -4.69 19.11
N GLY A 109 -16.06 -4.92 18.95
CA GLY A 109 -15.02 -4.41 19.86
C GLY A 109 -14.76 -5.28 21.09
N SER A 110 -15.45 -6.42 21.25
CA SER A 110 -15.26 -7.32 22.40
C SER A 110 -13.84 -7.88 22.46
N THR A 111 -13.09 -7.51 23.49
CA THR A 111 -11.73 -7.97 23.78
C THR A 111 -11.65 -9.40 24.31
N ASP A 112 -12.78 -9.97 24.77
CA ASP A 112 -12.81 -11.25 25.49
C ASP A 112 -12.94 -12.45 24.53
N PRO A 113 -11.95 -13.37 24.47
CA PRO A 113 -12.02 -14.55 23.62
C PRO A 113 -13.13 -15.54 24.02
N LYS A 114 -13.69 -15.42 25.25
CA LYS A 114 -14.83 -16.22 25.69
C LYS A 114 -16.15 -15.78 25.05
N LEU A 115 -16.29 -14.48 24.76
CA LEU A 115 -17.48 -13.92 24.13
C LEU A 115 -17.37 -13.98 22.60
N ASN A 116 -16.16 -13.77 22.06
CA ASN A 116 -15.90 -13.75 20.63
C ASN A 116 -15.17 -15.03 20.16
N ARG A 117 -15.91 -15.97 19.55
CA ARG A 117 -15.36 -17.23 19.01
C ARG A 117 -14.35 -17.02 17.87
N ALA A 118 -14.54 -15.99 17.03
CA ALA A 118 -13.61 -15.68 15.95
C ALA A 118 -12.25 -15.20 16.51
N LEU A 119 -12.29 -14.37 17.56
CA LEU A 119 -11.10 -13.93 18.29
C LEU A 119 -10.36 -15.09 18.94
N ALA A 120 -11.07 -16.03 19.59
CA ALA A 120 -10.45 -17.23 20.15
C ALA A 120 -9.69 -18.04 19.10
N HIS A 121 -10.30 -18.29 17.93
CA HIS A 121 -9.68 -19.02 16.84
C HIS A 121 -8.49 -18.26 16.23
N ALA A 122 -8.58 -16.92 16.09
CA ALA A 122 -7.47 -16.09 15.61
C ALA A 122 -6.26 -16.12 16.56
N ILE A 123 -6.49 -16.05 17.88
CA ILE A 123 -5.46 -16.16 18.91
C ILE A 123 -4.82 -17.56 18.91
N GLU A 124 -5.61 -18.62 18.76
CA GLU A 124 -5.11 -19.99 18.69
C GLU A 124 -4.25 -20.20 17.43
N SER A 125 -4.71 -19.70 16.28
CA SER A 125 -3.97 -19.73 15.00
C SER A 125 -2.63 -18.96 15.11
N ALA A 126 -2.63 -17.77 15.72
CA ALA A 126 -1.41 -17.00 15.95
C ALA A 126 -0.41 -17.78 16.83
N LYS A 127 -0.86 -18.33 17.96
CA LYS A 127 -0.02 -19.10 18.89
C LYS A 127 0.56 -20.38 18.27
N LYS A 128 -0.19 -21.06 17.39
CA LYS A 128 0.29 -22.25 16.65
C LYS A 128 1.53 -21.99 15.79
N THR A 129 1.80 -20.75 15.37
CA THR A 129 3.00 -20.43 14.58
C THR A 129 4.28 -20.31 15.38
N GLN A 130 4.21 -20.08 16.70
CA GLN A 130 5.34 -19.72 17.58
C GLN A 130 6.13 -18.44 17.19
N VAL A 131 5.74 -17.72 16.12
CA VAL A 131 6.37 -16.46 15.70
C VAL A 131 5.71 -15.26 16.39
N VAL A 132 4.40 -15.33 16.66
CA VAL A 132 3.65 -14.25 17.31
C VAL A 132 3.81 -14.30 18.83
N SER A 133 4.28 -13.20 19.42
CA SER A 133 4.39 -13.07 20.89
C SER A 133 3.03 -12.80 21.55
N ASN A 134 2.88 -13.10 22.84
CA ASN A 134 1.68 -12.72 23.60
C ASN A 134 1.48 -11.19 23.63
N ALA A 135 2.56 -10.40 23.69
CA ALA A 135 2.47 -8.93 23.65
C ALA A 135 1.92 -8.43 22.30
N ASN A 136 2.29 -9.06 21.18
CA ASN A 136 1.75 -8.73 19.86
C ASN A 136 0.26 -9.05 19.76
N ILE A 137 -0.19 -10.15 20.40
CA ILE A 137 -1.60 -10.52 20.50
C ILE A 137 -2.36 -9.47 21.33
N GLU A 138 -1.82 -9.05 22.48
CA GLU A 138 -2.44 -8.01 23.30
C GLU A 138 -2.54 -6.65 22.59
N VAL A 139 -1.50 -6.25 21.85
CA VAL A 139 -1.52 -5.03 21.03
C VAL A 139 -2.59 -5.13 19.95
N ALA A 140 -2.66 -6.25 19.22
CA ALA A 140 -3.70 -6.47 18.20
C ALA A 140 -5.13 -6.44 18.81
N ILE A 141 -5.32 -6.98 20.02
CA ILE A 141 -6.61 -6.89 20.73
C ILE A 141 -6.96 -5.44 21.08
N LYS A 142 -6.02 -4.68 21.68
CA LYS A 142 -6.20 -3.27 22.05
C LYS A 142 -6.46 -2.38 20.83
N ARG A 143 -5.76 -2.64 19.72
CA ARG A 143 -5.92 -1.95 18.43
C ARG A 143 -7.25 -2.29 17.75
N GLY A 144 -7.65 -3.57 17.77
CA GLY A 144 -8.95 -4.02 17.26
C GLY A 144 -10.14 -3.47 18.04
N ALA A 145 -10.01 -3.28 19.35
CA ALA A 145 -11.02 -2.70 20.24
C ALA A 145 -11.01 -1.15 20.28
N GLY A 146 -10.15 -0.49 19.50
CA GLY A 146 -10.04 0.98 19.49
C GLY A 146 -9.44 1.60 20.76
N MET A 147 -9.01 0.78 21.74
CA MET A 147 -8.36 1.25 22.98
C MET A 147 -6.97 1.86 22.73
N ASP A 148 -6.39 1.58 21.56
CA ASP A 148 -5.10 2.08 21.09
C ASP A 148 -5.19 3.45 20.38
N LYS A 149 -6.38 4.09 20.36
CA LYS A 149 -6.50 5.51 19.96
C LYS A 149 -5.63 6.38 20.88
N PRO A 150 -4.64 7.14 20.37
CA PRO A 150 -3.72 7.88 21.24
C PRO A 150 -4.47 8.91 22.09
N LYS A 151 -4.38 8.80 23.42
CA LYS A 151 -5.05 9.74 24.35
C LYS A 151 -4.53 11.19 24.27
N ASN A 152 -3.47 11.43 23.50
CA ASN A 152 -2.84 12.73 23.26
C ASN A 152 -2.63 12.95 21.73
N LEU A 153 -3.65 12.70 20.90
CA LEU A 153 -3.63 13.15 19.50
C LEU A 153 -3.43 14.67 19.44
N LYS A 154 -2.54 15.12 18.55
CA LYS A 154 -2.29 16.53 18.28
C LYS A 154 -2.77 16.86 16.86
N LYS A 155 -3.66 17.83 16.75
CA LYS A 155 -4.02 18.42 15.45
C LYS A 155 -2.81 19.18 14.89
N ALA A 156 -2.49 18.97 13.63
CA ALA A 156 -1.43 19.67 12.93
C ALA A 156 -1.74 19.80 11.44
N ASN A 157 -1.69 21.02 10.91
CA ASN A 157 -1.75 21.23 9.47
C ASN A 157 -0.37 20.99 8.83
N TYR A 158 -0.37 20.36 7.66
CA TYR A 158 0.76 20.29 6.75
C TYR A 158 0.35 20.86 5.39
N GLU A 159 1.32 21.43 4.69
CA GLU A 159 1.13 22.16 3.44
C GLU A 159 2.06 21.55 2.40
N ILE A 160 1.56 21.24 1.20
CA ILE A 160 2.32 20.60 0.12
C ILE A 160 2.14 21.43 -1.15
N ILE A 161 3.24 21.61 -1.87
CA ILE A 161 3.30 22.17 -3.22
C ILE A 161 3.78 21.05 -4.14
N MET A 162 2.99 20.74 -5.17
CA MET A 162 3.35 19.83 -6.25
C MET A 162 3.67 20.64 -7.51
N GLU A 163 4.06 19.97 -8.59
CA GLU A 163 4.28 20.62 -9.89
C GLU A 163 2.96 21.17 -10.47
N HIS A 164 3.05 21.95 -11.55
CA HIS A 164 1.90 22.59 -12.23
C HIS A 164 1.04 23.56 -11.39
N GLY A 165 1.48 23.91 -10.17
CA GLY A 165 0.75 24.83 -9.28
C GLY A 165 -0.32 24.16 -8.42
N VAL A 166 -0.30 22.81 -8.32
CA VAL A 166 -1.18 22.08 -7.42
C VAL A 166 -0.72 22.25 -5.97
N LEU A 167 -1.65 22.67 -5.14
CA LEU A 167 -1.51 22.98 -3.72
C LEU A 167 -2.39 22.03 -2.91
N LEU A 168 -1.85 21.48 -1.84
CA LEU A 168 -2.60 20.63 -0.90
C LEU A 168 -2.41 21.12 0.54
N VAL A 169 -3.49 21.18 1.29
CA VAL A 169 -3.51 21.36 2.75
C VAL A 169 -4.00 20.06 3.37
N LEU A 170 -3.23 19.51 4.30
CA LEU A 170 -3.56 18.29 5.04
C LEU A 170 -3.90 18.65 6.48
N ASP A 171 -5.08 18.23 6.94
CA ASP A 171 -5.41 18.18 8.37
C ASP A 171 -5.04 16.81 8.92
N VAL A 172 -4.19 16.81 9.95
CA VAL A 172 -3.56 15.59 10.51
C VAL A 172 -3.81 15.53 12.01
N GLU A 173 -4.24 14.38 12.51
CA GLU A 173 -4.32 14.08 13.94
C GLU A 173 -3.37 12.94 14.29
N THR A 174 -2.21 13.30 14.85
CA THR A 174 -1.15 12.34 15.14
C THR A 174 -0.74 12.36 16.61
N GLY A 175 -0.44 11.19 17.15
CA GLY A 175 0.23 11.07 18.45
C GLY A 175 1.73 11.43 18.40
N ASN A 176 2.34 11.47 17.21
CA ASN A 176 3.77 11.71 17.03
C ASN A 176 4.08 12.50 15.74
N ILE A 177 4.03 13.83 15.86
CA ILE A 177 4.36 14.80 14.81
C ILE A 177 5.73 14.51 14.14
N SER A 178 6.73 14.06 14.91
CA SER A 178 8.07 13.76 14.38
C SER A 178 8.11 12.49 13.54
N LYS A 179 7.27 11.49 13.83
CA LYS A 179 7.10 10.29 12.99
C LYS A 179 6.34 10.65 11.71
N PHE A 180 5.17 11.27 11.85
CA PHE A 180 4.36 11.69 10.70
C PHE A 180 5.15 12.61 9.74
N GLY A 181 5.90 13.58 10.27
CA GLY A 181 6.76 14.46 9.48
C GLY A 181 8.01 13.80 8.86
N ALA A 182 8.23 12.49 9.09
CA ALA A 182 9.19 11.65 8.38
C ALA A 182 8.48 10.76 7.34
N ASP A 183 7.34 10.16 7.69
CA ASP A 183 6.52 9.36 6.77
C ASP A 183 6.01 10.21 5.61
N LEU A 184 5.51 11.43 5.89
CA LEU A 184 5.08 12.39 4.88
C LEU A 184 6.22 12.77 3.92
N LYS A 185 7.47 12.86 4.41
CA LYS A 185 8.64 13.13 3.55
C LYS A 185 8.97 11.95 2.63
N ALA A 186 8.66 10.72 3.03
CA ALA A 186 8.79 9.55 2.16
C ALA A 186 7.75 9.56 1.05
N ILE A 187 6.48 9.89 1.37
CA ILE A 187 5.40 10.07 0.40
C ILE A 187 5.73 11.21 -0.58
N CYS A 188 6.09 12.39 -0.08
CA CYS A 188 6.46 13.53 -0.93
C CYS A 188 7.63 13.21 -1.88
N LYS A 189 8.62 12.42 -1.41
CA LYS A 189 9.74 11.98 -2.24
C LYS A 189 9.35 10.94 -3.30
N LYS A 190 8.28 10.17 -3.10
CA LYS A 190 7.74 9.22 -4.11
C LYS A 190 7.06 9.95 -5.27
N HIS A 191 6.39 11.07 -4.99
CA HIS A 191 5.59 11.84 -5.95
C HIS A 191 6.20 13.19 -6.37
N THR A 192 7.49 13.40 -6.11
CA THR A 192 8.25 14.61 -6.51
C THR A 192 7.71 15.94 -5.94
N CYS A 193 6.83 15.93 -4.93
CA CYS A 193 6.26 17.13 -4.33
C CYS A 193 7.05 17.61 -3.09
N ARG A 194 6.78 18.85 -2.65
CA ARG A 194 7.53 19.54 -1.59
C ARG A 194 6.61 19.97 -0.45
N ILE A 195 6.94 19.57 0.78
CA ILE A 195 6.33 20.15 1.99
C ILE A 195 6.71 21.63 2.08
N ALA A 196 5.73 22.51 2.14
CA ALA A 196 5.90 23.95 2.20
C ALA A 196 6.25 24.47 3.61
N THR A 197 6.70 25.72 3.69
CA THR A 197 6.79 26.44 4.96
C THR A 197 5.39 26.88 5.39
N ARG A 198 5.06 26.66 6.67
CA ARG A 198 3.74 26.94 7.23
C ARG A 198 3.25 28.36 6.94
N GLY A 199 1.98 28.47 6.54
CA GLY A 199 1.30 29.71 6.18
C GLY A 199 1.23 29.95 4.66
N GLY A 200 2.30 29.64 3.93
CA GLY A 200 2.44 30.05 2.53
C GLY A 200 1.49 29.37 1.54
N VAL A 201 1.00 28.17 1.83
CA VAL A 201 -0.07 27.51 1.03
C VAL A 201 -1.42 27.77 1.66
N LYS A 202 -1.51 27.74 2.99
CA LYS A 202 -2.78 27.91 3.70
C LYS A 202 -3.45 29.27 3.42
N GLU A 203 -2.68 30.33 3.18
CA GLU A 203 -3.21 31.64 2.76
C GLU A 203 -3.86 31.65 1.36
N GLN A 204 -3.71 30.60 0.55
CA GLN A 204 -4.43 30.44 -0.73
C GLN A 204 -5.81 29.77 -0.57
N PHE A 205 -6.21 29.42 0.66
CA PHE A 205 -7.48 28.76 0.97
C PHE A 205 -8.26 29.53 2.04
N GLN A 206 -9.56 29.73 1.81
CA GLN A 206 -10.48 30.22 2.83
C GLN A 206 -11.03 29.05 3.64
N GLN A 207 -11.04 29.18 4.97
CA GLN A 207 -11.76 28.23 5.82
C GLN A 207 -13.26 28.55 5.75
N LYS A 208 -14.05 27.56 5.32
CA LYS A 208 -15.52 27.65 5.21
C LYS A 208 -16.19 26.55 5.99
N GLY A 209 -17.41 26.81 6.44
CA GLY A 209 -18.34 25.76 6.86
C GLY A 209 -18.85 24.98 5.66
N PHE A 210 -19.16 23.70 5.85
CA PHE A 210 -19.91 22.92 4.86
C PHE A 210 -20.93 21.98 5.50
N VAL A 211 -22.01 21.72 4.77
CA VAL A 211 -23.04 20.74 5.10
C VAL A 211 -23.40 19.98 3.81
N ARG A 212 -23.25 18.66 3.80
CA ARG A 212 -23.65 17.79 2.68
C ARG A 212 -24.89 16.99 3.05
N VAL A 213 -25.90 17.02 2.19
CA VAL A 213 -27.16 16.26 2.35
C VAL A 213 -27.31 15.20 1.26
N SER A 214 -27.89 14.05 1.59
CA SER A 214 -28.00 12.89 0.68
C SER A 214 -29.43 12.42 0.38
N GLY A 215 -30.43 13.18 0.84
CA GLY A 215 -31.85 12.85 0.64
C GLY A 215 -32.73 13.43 1.73
N ARG A 216 -33.96 12.91 1.85
CA ARG A 216 -34.93 13.30 2.87
C ARG A 216 -35.26 12.15 3.83
N GLU A 217 -35.57 12.47 5.09
CA GLU A 217 -35.94 11.49 6.12
C GLU A 217 -37.23 10.73 5.80
N ASP A 218 -38.12 11.36 5.03
CA ASP A 218 -39.36 10.77 4.51
C ASP A 218 -39.14 9.75 3.37
N GLY A 219 -37.90 9.55 2.93
CA GLY A 219 -37.54 8.69 1.79
C GLY A 219 -37.84 9.30 0.42
N GLY A 220 -38.25 10.58 0.38
CA GLY A 220 -38.39 11.35 -0.85
C GLY A 220 -37.06 11.62 -1.55
N ALA A 221 -37.15 11.89 -2.85
CA ALA A 221 -36.01 12.34 -3.63
C ALA A 221 -35.45 13.67 -3.09
N LEU A 222 -34.15 13.89 -3.29
CA LEU A 222 -33.55 15.19 -3.02
C LEU A 222 -34.01 16.19 -4.09
N ASP A 223 -34.85 17.14 -3.68
CA ASP A 223 -35.22 18.32 -4.47
C ASP A 223 -34.16 19.41 -4.24
N PRO A 224 -33.31 19.73 -5.25
CA PRO A 224 -32.21 20.67 -5.07
C PRO A 224 -32.71 22.12 -4.98
N ASP A 225 -33.78 22.48 -5.68
CA ASP A 225 -34.33 23.85 -5.68
C ASP A 225 -34.87 24.20 -4.30
N ALA A 226 -35.70 23.32 -3.72
CA ALA A 226 -36.23 23.49 -2.36
C ALA A 226 -35.13 23.43 -1.28
N ALA A 227 -34.06 22.65 -1.50
CA ALA A 227 -32.94 22.58 -0.58
C ALA A 227 -32.08 23.86 -0.64
N LEU A 228 -31.93 24.46 -1.82
CA LEU A 228 -31.25 25.72 -2.06
C LEU A 228 -31.98 26.91 -1.41
N GLU A 229 -33.32 26.97 -1.51
CA GLU A 229 -34.13 27.98 -0.80
C GLU A 229 -33.88 27.94 0.72
N VAL A 230 -34.04 26.76 1.34
CA VAL A 230 -33.78 26.56 2.79
C VAL A 230 -32.34 26.88 3.16
N GLY A 231 -31.37 26.56 2.30
CA GLY A 231 -29.96 26.86 2.51
C GLY A 231 -29.67 28.36 2.56
N ILE A 232 -30.17 29.12 1.58
CA ILE A 232 -29.94 30.57 1.47
C ILE A 232 -30.58 31.32 2.65
N GLU A 233 -31.79 30.93 3.09
CA GLU A 233 -32.42 31.50 4.29
C GLU A 233 -31.58 31.34 5.58
N HIS A 234 -30.72 30.31 5.63
CA HIS A 234 -29.94 29.93 6.81
C HIS A 234 -28.43 30.11 6.63
N GLY A 235 -27.99 30.96 5.68
CA GLY A 235 -26.60 31.41 5.56
C GLY A 235 -25.70 30.56 4.67
N ALA A 236 -26.25 29.76 3.74
CA ALA A 236 -25.47 29.23 2.63
C ALA A 236 -25.04 30.36 1.68
N GLU A 237 -23.75 30.43 1.40
CA GLU A 237 -23.14 31.34 0.42
C GLU A 237 -23.12 30.74 -1.00
N ASP A 238 -22.99 29.42 -1.09
CA ASP A 238 -22.86 28.67 -2.34
C ASP A 238 -23.42 27.24 -2.16
N VAL A 239 -23.89 26.64 -3.25
CA VAL A 239 -24.52 25.31 -3.28
C VAL A 239 -24.02 24.52 -4.48
N THR A 240 -23.37 23.39 -4.21
CA THR A 240 -22.86 22.48 -5.26
C THR A 240 -23.68 21.20 -5.28
N GLU A 241 -24.35 20.90 -6.40
CA GLU A 241 -24.86 19.55 -6.65
C GLU A 241 -23.68 18.61 -6.95
N ILE A 242 -23.63 17.47 -6.26
CA ILE A 242 -22.63 16.42 -6.46
C ILE A 242 -23.32 15.25 -7.17
N ASP A 243 -23.03 15.10 -8.46
CA ASP A 243 -23.50 13.98 -9.27
C ASP A 243 -22.81 12.67 -8.88
N GLY A 244 -23.59 11.63 -8.62
CA GLY A 244 -23.13 10.30 -8.20
C GLY A 244 -24.27 9.29 -8.15
N GLU A 245 -24.04 8.11 -7.55
CA GLU A 245 -25.09 7.06 -7.44
C GLU A 245 -26.32 7.51 -6.64
N SER A 246 -26.16 8.51 -5.77
CA SER A 246 -27.23 9.26 -5.12
C SER A 246 -26.97 10.75 -5.28
N LYS A 247 -27.96 11.53 -5.73
CA LYS A 247 -27.88 13.00 -5.71
C LYS A 247 -27.54 13.48 -4.30
N MET A 248 -26.48 14.29 -4.18
CA MET A 248 -26.17 15.01 -2.95
C MET A 248 -26.06 16.51 -3.25
N CYS A 249 -26.41 17.35 -2.27
CA CYS A 249 -26.15 18.78 -2.32
C CYS A 249 -25.17 19.14 -1.21
N GLU A 250 -24.15 19.94 -1.53
CA GLU A 250 -23.20 20.48 -0.57
C GLU A 250 -23.34 22.00 -0.48
N PHE A 251 -23.72 22.46 0.71
CA PHE A 251 -23.85 23.87 1.05
C PHE A 251 -22.54 24.38 1.64
N ILE A 252 -22.06 25.52 1.17
CA ILE A 252 -20.89 26.23 1.70
C ILE A 252 -21.38 27.46 2.45
N CYS A 253 -20.81 27.77 3.62
CA CYS A 253 -21.23 28.86 4.50
C CYS A 253 -20.05 29.41 5.31
N ASP A 254 -20.27 30.47 6.10
CA ASP A 254 -19.27 30.95 7.05
C ASP A 254 -18.94 29.85 8.10
N PRO A 255 -17.67 29.70 8.52
CA PRO A 255 -17.27 28.70 9.52
C PRO A 255 -17.96 28.82 10.90
N ASN A 256 -18.69 29.91 11.19
CA ASN A 256 -19.52 30.04 12.39
C ASN A 256 -20.95 29.49 12.20
N ASP A 257 -21.52 29.56 10.99
CA ASP A 257 -22.96 29.36 10.75
C ASP A 257 -23.33 27.93 10.34
N TYR A 258 -22.37 27.10 9.94
CA TYR A 258 -22.61 25.71 9.49
C TYR A 258 -23.43 24.85 10.47
N PHE A 259 -23.32 25.11 11.78
CA PHE A 259 -24.10 24.40 12.80
C PHE A 259 -25.58 24.83 12.83
N ALA A 260 -25.86 26.11 12.55
CA ALA A 260 -27.23 26.60 12.40
C ALA A 260 -27.87 26.08 11.11
N LEU A 261 -27.13 26.16 9.99
CA LEU A 261 -27.52 25.64 8.67
C LEU A 261 -27.82 24.13 8.72
N SER A 262 -26.90 23.33 9.30
CA SER A 262 -27.09 21.88 9.47
C SER A 262 -28.38 21.56 10.25
N LYS A 263 -28.62 22.27 11.36
CA LYS A 263 -29.84 22.11 12.15
C LYS A 263 -31.11 22.53 11.39
N ALA A 264 -31.05 23.59 10.59
CA ALA A 264 -32.17 24.04 9.78
C ALA A 264 -32.54 23.03 8.69
N LEU A 265 -31.53 22.47 7.99
CA LEU A 265 -31.72 21.42 7.00
C LEU A 265 -32.32 20.15 7.64
N SER A 266 -31.82 19.69 8.80
CA SER A 266 -32.45 18.58 9.54
C SER A 266 -33.90 18.88 9.94
N THR A 267 -34.20 20.11 10.36
CA THR A 267 -35.56 20.51 10.77
C THR A 267 -36.55 20.51 9.59
N ASN A 268 -36.08 20.71 8.36
CA ASN A 268 -36.85 20.60 7.12
C ASN A 268 -36.88 19.16 6.55
N GLY A 269 -36.35 18.19 7.29
CA GLY A 269 -36.36 16.77 6.95
C GLY A 269 -35.26 16.32 5.98
N TYR A 270 -34.18 17.09 5.82
CA TYR A 270 -33.02 16.67 5.01
C TYR A 270 -32.04 15.82 5.83
N VAL A 271 -31.60 14.70 5.25
CA VAL A 271 -30.61 13.81 5.86
C VAL A 271 -29.22 14.41 5.68
N ILE A 272 -28.60 14.83 6.79
CA ILE A 272 -27.21 15.29 6.80
C ILE A 272 -26.29 14.08 6.66
N ALA A 273 -25.54 14.01 5.56
CA ALA A 273 -24.53 12.98 5.32
C ALA A 273 -23.21 13.33 6.01
N GLU A 274 -22.80 14.60 5.93
CA GLU A 274 -21.57 15.13 6.51
C GLU A 274 -21.72 16.62 6.82
N CYS A 275 -21.07 17.14 7.86
CA CYS A 275 -20.92 18.57 8.07
C CYS A 275 -19.67 18.90 8.88
N GLY A 276 -19.08 20.06 8.64
CA GLY A 276 -17.86 20.48 9.33
C GLY A 276 -17.24 21.74 8.74
N LEU A 277 -15.91 21.82 8.82
CA LEU A 277 -15.12 22.91 8.28
C LEU A 277 -14.18 22.37 7.19
N LYS A 278 -14.14 23.02 6.03
CA LYS A 278 -13.26 22.70 4.90
C LYS A 278 -12.40 23.89 4.48
N PHE A 279 -11.32 23.64 3.75
CA PHE A 279 -10.52 24.68 3.11
C PHE A 279 -10.89 24.77 1.63
N VAL A 280 -11.52 25.88 1.23
CA VAL A 280 -11.91 26.16 -0.16
C VAL A 280 -10.80 26.99 -0.81
N PRO A 281 -10.25 26.60 -1.98
CA PRO A 281 -9.20 27.37 -2.66
C PRO A 281 -9.75 28.71 -3.18
N HIS A 282 -8.95 29.78 -3.09
CA HIS A 282 -9.27 31.06 -3.71
C HIS A 282 -9.13 31.05 -5.24
N VAL A 283 -8.28 30.17 -5.77
CA VAL A 283 -8.04 29.98 -7.20
C VAL A 283 -7.85 28.48 -7.46
N THR A 284 -8.73 27.88 -8.26
CA THR A 284 -8.57 26.50 -8.74
C THR A 284 -7.63 26.43 -9.94
N VAL A 285 -7.01 25.27 -10.14
CA VAL A 285 -6.03 25.01 -11.20
C VAL A 285 -6.41 23.74 -11.95
N THR A 286 -6.67 23.87 -13.25
CA THR A 286 -6.82 22.72 -14.15
C THR A 286 -5.44 22.18 -14.54
N VAL A 287 -5.27 20.86 -14.48
CA VAL A 287 -4.00 20.15 -14.70
C VAL A 287 -4.12 19.29 -15.97
N PRO A 288 -3.05 19.13 -16.79
CA PRO A 288 -3.12 18.25 -17.96
C PRO A 288 -3.34 16.78 -17.57
N GLU A 289 -4.09 16.04 -18.38
CA GLU A 289 -4.55 14.67 -18.10
C GLU A 289 -3.43 13.71 -17.65
N GLU A 290 -2.25 13.79 -18.29
CA GLU A 290 -1.04 13.03 -17.93
C GLU A 290 -0.60 13.19 -16.46
N HIS A 291 -0.88 14.35 -15.87
CA HIS A 291 -0.51 14.68 -14.49
C HIS A 291 -1.65 14.47 -13.50
N ILE A 292 -2.92 14.44 -13.92
CA ILE A 292 -4.09 14.15 -13.05
C ILE A 292 -3.92 12.79 -12.38
N GLU A 293 -3.51 11.76 -13.15
CA GLU A 293 -3.18 10.43 -12.61
C GLU A 293 -2.11 10.47 -11.50
N THR A 294 -1.18 11.44 -11.55
CA THR A 294 -0.07 11.56 -10.58
C THR A 294 -0.49 12.32 -9.33
N VAL A 295 -1.38 13.31 -9.47
CA VAL A 295 -2.03 13.98 -8.32
C VAL A 295 -2.95 13.00 -7.57
N GLY A 296 -3.76 12.21 -8.30
CA GLY A 296 -4.61 11.17 -7.71
C GLY A 296 -3.81 10.16 -6.87
N LYS A 297 -2.73 9.60 -7.43
CA LYS A 297 -1.84 8.66 -6.73
C LYS A 297 -1.10 9.26 -5.53
N LEU A 298 -0.97 10.59 -5.45
CA LEU A 298 -0.50 11.27 -4.24
C LEU A 298 -1.61 11.35 -3.18
N CYS A 299 -2.85 11.65 -3.57
CA CYS A 299 -4.00 11.63 -2.66
C CYS A 299 -4.24 10.21 -2.10
N ASP A 300 -4.28 9.18 -2.94
CA ASP A 300 -4.44 7.77 -2.53
C ASP A 300 -3.43 7.37 -1.43
N ASP A 301 -2.15 7.69 -1.65
CA ASP A 301 -1.04 7.43 -0.73
C ASP A 301 -1.14 8.19 0.61
N LEU A 302 -1.80 9.35 0.60
CA LEU A 302 -2.02 10.18 1.78
C LEU A 302 -3.27 9.73 2.56
N GLU A 303 -4.32 9.28 1.88
CA GLU A 303 -5.53 8.72 2.49
C GLU A 303 -5.30 7.33 3.11
N GLU A 304 -4.38 6.51 2.58
CA GLU A 304 -3.98 5.25 3.26
C GLU A 304 -3.26 5.54 4.61
N HIS A 305 -2.75 6.75 4.84
CA HIS A 305 -2.00 7.07 6.04
C HIS A 305 -2.90 7.44 7.24
N SER A 306 -3.01 6.50 8.20
CA SER A 306 -3.89 6.51 9.41
C SER A 306 -4.02 7.77 10.27
N ASP A 307 -3.09 8.72 10.13
CA ASP A 307 -3.04 9.97 10.90
C ASP A 307 -3.59 11.18 10.11
N VAL A 308 -3.82 11.04 8.80
CA VAL A 308 -4.47 12.05 7.95
C VAL A 308 -5.98 11.99 8.21
N VAL A 309 -6.62 13.16 8.30
CA VAL A 309 -8.05 13.30 8.56
C VAL A 309 -8.80 13.92 7.39
N ALA A 310 -8.20 14.91 6.72
CA ALA A 310 -8.75 15.50 5.51
C ALA A 310 -7.64 16.01 4.58
N ILE A 311 -7.91 15.96 3.28
CA ILE A 311 -7.08 16.52 2.21
C ILE A 311 -7.91 17.59 1.49
N HIS A 312 -7.39 18.81 1.43
CA HIS A 312 -7.99 19.92 0.68
C HIS A 312 -7.03 20.31 -0.43
N THR A 313 -7.50 20.42 -1.67
CA THR A 313 -6.65 20.74 -2.84
C THR A 313 -7.22 21.92 -3.61
N ASN A 314 -6.39 22.54 -4.46
CA ASN A 314 -6.83 23.54 -5.42
C ASN A 314 -7.06 22.99 -6.83
N LEU A 315 -7.17 21.66 -7.00
CA LEU A 315 -7.48 21.05 -8.29
C LEU A 315 -8.92 21.45 -8.71
N ALA A 316 -9.10 21.75 -9.99
CA ALA A 316 -10.42 22.00 -10.61
C ALA A 316 -11.06 20.69 -11.11
#